data_AF-A0A3D0DF22-F1
#
_entry.id   AF-A0A3D0DF22-F1
#
_cell.length_a   1.000
_cell.length_b   1.000
_cell.length_c   1.000
_cell.angle_alpha   90.00
_cell.angle_beta   90.00
_cell.angle_gamma   90.00
#
_symmetry.space_group_name_H-M   'P 1'
#
loop_
_entity.id
_entity.type
_entity.pdbx_description
1 polymer ?
#
loop_
_entity_poly.entity_id
_entity_poly.type
_entity_poly.pdbx_seq_one_letter_code
_entity_poly.pdbx_strand_id
1 'polypeptide(L)' 'VRVDGQLRALRRLLYCGEWIESHALHVYMLHAPDFLGYEDAIQMAKDHPQAVIKALELKKLGNDIMITLGGR' A
#
# COMPACT_ATOMS: atom_id res chain seq x y z
N VAL A 1 18.53 22.22 11.57
CA VAL A 1 17.20 22.76 11.23
C VAL A 1 16.14 21.90 11.92
N ARG A 2 15.17 22.51 12.61
CA ARG A 2 14.03 21.80 13.20
C ARG A 2 12.83 21.92 12.27
N VAL A 3 12.08 20.83 12.08
CA VAL A 3 10.87 20.81 11.26
C VAL A 3 9.69 20.42 12.15
N ASP A 4 8.76 21.35 12.34
CA ASP A 4 7.60 21.20 13.22
C ASP A 4 6.31 21.69 12.52
N GLY A 5 5.21 21.79 13.28
CA GLY A 5 3.92 22.25 12.79
C GLY A 5 3.39 21.45 11.60
N GLN A 6 2.76 22.16 10.66
CA GLN A 6 2.12 21.57 9.49
C GLN A 6 3.11 20.89 8.54
N LEU A 7 4.33 21.42 8.39
CA LEU A 7 5.34 20.79 7.51
C LEU A 7 5.72 19.39 8.02
N ARG A 8 5.87 19.22 9.34
CA ARG A 8 6.08 17.89 9.94
C ARG A 8 4.87 16.98 9.73
N ALA A 9 3.65 17.51 9.86
CA ALA A 9 2.43 16.75 9.66
C ALA A 9 2.28 16.24 8.22
N LEU A 10 2.57 17.09 7.22
CA LEU A 10 2.55 16.72 5.80
C LEU A 10 3.61 15.66 5.47
N ARG A 11 4.82 15.77 6.02
CA ARG A 11 5.86 14.74 5.88
C ARG A 11 5.43 13.41 6.50
N ARG A 12 4.75 13.45 7.65
CA ARG A 12 4.20 12.23 8.28
C ARG A 12 3.09 11.63 7.43
N LEU A 13 2.24 12.44 6.83
CA LEU A 13 1.18 11.96 5.93
C LEU A 13 1.78 11.29 4.67
N LEU A 14 2.82 11.89 4.08
CA LEU A 14 3.58 11.28 2.99
C LEU A 14 4.13 9.90 3.38
N TYR A 15 4.76 9.81 4.56
CA TYR A 15 5.26 8.54 5.11
C TYR A 15 4.13 7.52 5.34
N CYS A 16 2.97 7.94 5.84
CA CYS A 16 1.82 7.05 5.99
C CYS A 16 1.32 6.52 4.64
N GLY A 17 1.36 7.34 3.58
CA GLY A 17 1.03 6.90 2.22
C GLY A 17 1.95 5.77 1.73
N GLU A 18 3.26 5.96 1.89
CA GLU A 18 4.28 4.93 1.60
C GLU A 18 4.04 3.66 2.41
N TRP A 19 3.79 3.80 3.71
CA TRP A 19 3.56 2.67 4.59
C TRP A 19 2.32 1.85 4.19
N ILE A 20 1.20 2.52 3.88
CA ILE A 20 -0.04 1.86 3.41
C ILE A 20 0.22 1.09 2.12
N GLU A 21 0.87 1.72 1.16
CA GLU A 21 1.15 1.14 -0.15
C GLU A 21 2.03 -0.11 -0.01
N SER A 22 3.18 0.05 0.64
CA SER A 22 4.20 -0.98 0.82
C SER A 22 3.66 -2.17 1.62
N HIS A 23 2.93 -1.92 2.73
CA HIS A 23 2.39 -3.00 3.55
C HIS A 23 1.23 -3.73 2.88
N ALA A 24 0.36 -3.04 2.14
CA ALA A 24 -0.69 -3.69 1.39
C ALA A 24 -0.09 -4.63 0.33
N LEU A 25 0.93 -4.18 -0.40
CA LEU A 25 1.62 -5.02 -1.37
C LEU A 25 2.30 -6.22 -0.70
N HIS A 26 3.05 -6.00 0.37
CA HIS A 26 3.79 -7.06 1.05
C HIS A 26 2.86 -8.14 1.64
N VAL A 27 1.76 -7.73 2.27
CA VAL A 27 0.82 -8.68 2.88
C VAL A 27 0.05 -9.45 1.82
N TYR A 28 -0.57 -8.77 0.85
CA TYR A 28 -1.52 -9.42 -0.06
C TYR A 28 -0.89 -10.00 -1.30
N MET A 29 0.22 -9.44 -1.79
CA MET A 29 0.85 -9.89 -3.03
C MET A 29 1.99 -10.88 -2.81
N LEU A 30 2.61 -10.86 -1.61
CA LEU A 30 3.75 -11.71 -1.28
C LEU A 30 3.36 -12.77 -0.24
N HIS A 31 2.93 -12.36 0.95
CA HIS A 31 2.68 -13.33 2.02
C HIS A 31 1.38 -14.12 1.90
N ALA A 32 0.27 -13.48 1.52
CA ALA A 32 -1.02 -14.17 1.46
C ALA A 32 -1.03 -15.37 0.47
N PRO A 33 -0.45 -15.27 -0.74
CA PRO A 33 -0.28 -16.42 -1.62
C PRO A 33 0.48 -17.57 -0.96
N ASP A 34 1.62 -17.29 -0.33
CA ASP A 34 2.44 -18.31 0.36
C ASP A 34 1.63 -19.04 1.45
N PHE A 35 0.90 -18.31 2.28
CA PHE A 35 0.10 -18.89 3.37
C PHE A 35 -1.09 -19.71 2.87
N LEU A 36 -1.63 -19.37 1.70
CA LEU A 36 -2.78 -20.04 1.10
C LEU A 36 -2.38 -21.09 0.06
N GLY A 37 -1.09 -21.26 -0.22
CA GLY A 37 -0.57 -22.28 -1.14
C GLY A 37 -0.69 -21.92 -2.63
N TYR A 38 -0.78 -20.64 -2.96
CA TYR A 38 -0.76 -20.16 -4.35
C TYR A 38 0.66 -19.78 -4.79
N GLU A 39 0.98 -19.97 -6.07
CA GLU A 39 2.27 -19.55 -6.64
C GLU A 39 2.45 -18.03 -6.65
N ASP A 40 1.36 -17.29 -6.84
CA ASP A 40 1.34 -15.83 -6.84
C ASP A 40 -0.07 -15.27 -6.55
N ALA A 41 -0.14 -13.95 -6.40
CA ALA A 41 -1.39 -13.25 -6.15
C ALA A 41 -2.36 -13.25 -7.34
N ILE A 42 -1.89 -13.50 -8.57
CA ILE A 42 -2.72 -13.57 -9.78
C ILE A 42 -3.52 -14.86 -9.77
N GLN A 43 -2.90 -15.99 -9.42
CA GLN A 43 -3.58 -17.26 -9.21
C GLN A 43 -4.56 -17.15 -8.03
N MET A 44 -4.13 -16.57 -6.92
CA MET A 44 -4.99 -16.31 -5.75
C MET A 44 -6.21 -15.46 -6.12
N ALA A 45 -6.09 -14.51 -7.05
CA ALA A 45 -7.19 -13.64 -7.47
C ALA A 45 -8.36 -14.38 -8.13
N LYS A 46 -8.15 -15.60 -8.64
CA LYS A 46 -9.23 -16.40 -9.24
C LYS A 46 -10.24 -16.85 -8.19
N ASP A 47 -9.75 -17.20 -7.00
CA ASP A 47 -10.57 -17.70 -5.88
C ASP A 47 -10.88 -16.61 -4.85
N HIS A 48 -9.97 -15.64 -4.67
CA HIS A 48 -10.07 -14.54 -3.72
C HIS A 48 -10.01 -13.14 -4.39
N PRO A 49 -10.85 -12.85 -5.41
CA PRO A 49 -10.75 -11.60 -6.18
C PRO A 49 -10.97 -10.36 -5.31
N GLN A 50 -11.89 -10.43 -4.35
CA GLN A 50 -12.22 -9.30 -3.48
C GLN A 50 -11.04 -8.89 -2.58
N ALA A 51 -10.23 -9.86 -2.11
CA ALA A 51 -9.05 -9.57 -1.31
C ALA A 51 -7.98 -8.87 -2.15
N VAL A 52 -7.73 -9.34 -3.37
CA VAL A 52 -6.77 -8.76 -4.31
C VAL A 52 -7.20 -7.36 -4.74
N ILE A 53 -8.48 -7.16 -5.08
CA ILE A 53 -9.03 -5.84 -5.44
C ILE A 53 -8.83 -4.85 -4.29
N LYS A 54 -9.21 -5.24 -3.07
CA LYS A 54 -9.04 -4.37 -1.89
C LYS A 54 -7.58 -4.02 -1.64
N ALA A 55 -6.66 -4.96 -1.85
CA ALA A 55 -5.22 -4.70 -1.74
C ALA A 55 -4.73 -3.68 -2.77
N LEU A 56 -5.19 -3.79 -4.02
CA LEU A 56 -4.87 -2.84 -5.08
C LEU A 56 -5.46 -1.45 -4.80
N GLU A 57 -6.67 -1.37 -4.24
CA GLU A 57 -7.28 -0.11 -3.80
C GLU A 57 -6.47 0.55 -2.67
N LEU A 58 -6.03 -0.22 -1.68
CA LEU A 58 -5.14 0.26 -0.61
C LEU A 58 -3.81 0.75 -1.17
N LYS A 59 -3.20 -0.02 -2.07
CA LYS A 59 -1.97 0.36 -2.76
C LYS A 59 -2.16 1.69 -3.50
N LYS A 60 -3.25 1.83 -4.24
CA LYS A 60 -3.59 3.05 -4.98
C LYS A 60 -3.78 4.23 -4.02
N LEU A 61 -4.48 4.05 -2.92
CA LEU A 61 -4.68 5.11 -1.92
C LEU A 61 -3.35 5.62 -1.34
N GLY A 62 -2.43 4.71 -1.00
CA GLY A 62 -1.10 5.08 -0.53
C GLY A 62 -0.31 5.86 -1.58
N ASN A 63 -0.36 5.40 -2.84
CA ASN A 63 0.20 6.12 -3.98
C ASN A 63 -0.42 7.50 -4.19
N ASP A 64 -1.74 7.64 -4.11
CA ASP A 64 -2.43 8.91 -4.32
C ASP A 64 -2.01 9.95 -3.27
N ILE A 65 -1.81 9.53 -2.01
CA ILE A 65 -1.24 10.37 -0.95
C ILE A 65 0.18 10.81 -1.31
N MET A 66 1.01 9.87 -1.76
CA MET A 66 2.41 10.15 -2.14
C MET A 66 2.51 11.10 -3.33
N ILE A 67 1.73 10.88 -4.38
CA ILE A 67 1.70 11.75 -5.58
C ILE A 67 1.23 13.15 -5.19
N THR A 68 0.18 13.26 -4.39
CA THR A 68 -0.40 14.55 -3.99
C THR A 68 0.58 15.40 -3.19
N LEU A 69 1.37 14.79 -2.31
CA LEU A 69 2.28 15.51 -1.41
C LEU A 69 3.74 15.57 -1.92
N GLY A 70 4.17 14.55 -2.65
CA GLY A 70 5.54 14.35 -3.13
C GLY A 70 5.74 14.65 -4.62
N GLY A 71 4.65 14.82 -5.38
CA GLY A 71 4.66 15.20 -6.78
C GLY A 71 4.82 14.06 -7.78
N ARG A 72 5.04 12.82 -7.33
CA ARG A 72 5.10 11.59 -8.13
C ARG A 72 4.90 10.35 -7.30
#